data_AF-A0A2V7FSH5-F1
#
_entry.id   AF-A0A2V7FSH5-F1
#
_cell.length_a   1.000
_cell.length_b   1.000
_cell.length_c   1.000
_cell.angle_alpha   90.00
_cell.angle_beta   90.00
_cell.angle_gamma   90.00
#
_symmetry.space_group_name_H-M   'P 1'
#
loop_
_entity.id
_entity.type
_entity.pdbx_description
1 polymer ?
#
loop_
_entity_poly.entity_id
_entity_poly.type
_entity_poly.pdbx_seq_one_letter_code
_entity_poly.pdbx_strand_id
1 'polypeptide(L)'
;MHERAPAFGGVDGRAYSVGTFVDEMPDAQGRYGAALLFVRWSDAGDRPVGHLETEYLASGATPAEALAPLLALTVHELKQHLDRCIERERRA
;
A
#
# COMPACT_ATOMS: atom_id res chain seq x y z
N MET A 1 8.90 -10.46 13.21
CA MET A 1 8.60 -11.40 12.11
C MET A 1 7.77 -10.61 11.11
N HIS A 2 8.39 -10.03 10.08
CA HIS A 2 7.67 -9.35 9.01
C HIS A 2 7.36 -10.41 7.96
N GLU A 3 6.24 -11.11 8.13
CA GLU A 3 5.80 -12.08 7.14
C GLU A 3 5.62 -11.34 5.83
N ARG A 4 6.36 -11.76 4.80
CA ARG A 4 6.21 -11.24 3.45
C ARG A 4 4.78 -11.55 3.02
N ALA A 5 3.93 -10.53 2.97
CA ALA A 5 2.59 -10.64 2.41
C ALA A 5 2.67 -11.33 1.04
N PRO A 6 1.65 -12.11 0.64
CA PRO A 6 1.63 -12.79 -0.65
C PRO A 6 1.97 -11.83 -1.78
N ALA A 7 2.71 -12.33 -2.78
CA ALA A 7 3.04 -11.55 -3.95
C ALA A 7 1.79 -11.36 -4.83
N PHE A 8 1.45 -10.11 -5.12
CA PHE A 8 0.44 -9.73 -6.09
C PHE A 8 1.09 -9.61 -7.47
N GLY A 9 0.48 -10.19 -8.51
CA GLY A 9 0.82 -9.86 -9.89
C GLY A 9 0.09 -8.59 -10.31
N GLY A 10 0.81 -7.54 -10.69
CA GLY A 10 0.23 -6.32 -11.23
C GLY A 10 -0.27 -6.50 -12.67
N VAL A 11 -1.19 -5.64 -13.13
CA VAL A 11 -1.63 -5.57 -14.55
C VAL A 11 -0.52 -5.09 -15.51
N ASP A 12 0.65 -4.80 -14.98
CA ASP A 12 1.91 -4.53 -15.69
C ASP A 12 2.83 -5.75 -15.80
N GLY A 13 2.39 -6.90 -15.30
CA GLY A 13 3.17 -8.13 -15.31
C GLY A 13 4.27 -8.19 -14.25
N ARG A 14 4.35 -7.22 -13.34
CA ARG A 14 5.36 -7.18 -12.28
C ARG A 14 4.84 -7.79 -10.97
N ALA A 15 5.76 -8.26 -10.13
CA ALA A 15 5.44 -8.77 -8.80
C ALA A 15 5.49 -7.65 -7.75
N TYR A 16 4.50 -7.64 -6.86
CA TYR A 16 4.38 -6.66 -5.78
C TYR A 16 4.13 -7.35 -4.44
N SER A 17 4.73 -6.83 -3.37
CA SER A 17 4.27 -7.09 -1.99
C SER A 17 3.57 -5.86 -1.45
N VAL A 18 2.64 -6.03 -0.51
CA VAL A 18 1.94 -4.92 0.13
C VAL A 18 2.33 -4.79 1.59
N GLY A 19 2.47 -3.56 2.05
CA GLY A 19 2.52 -3.17 3.45
C GLY A 19 1.54 -2.03 3.71
N THR A 20 1.27 -1.78 4.99
CA THR A 20 0.53 -0.60 5.42
C THR A 20 1.49 0.47 5.91
N PHE A 21 1.14 1.73 5.65
CA PHE A 21 1.85 2.91 6.11
C PHE A 21 0.89 3.79 6.91
N VAL A 22 1.39 4.40 7.98
CA VAL A 22 0.68 5.41 8.76
C VAL A 22 1.68 6.53 9.04
N ASP A 23 1.25 7.77 8.91
CA ASP A 23 2.10 8.91 9.24
C ASP A 23 2.58 8.84 10.69
N GLU A 24 3.81 9.28 10.93
CA GLU A 24 4.38 9.36 12.28
C GLU A 24 3.77 10.51 13.10
N MET A 25 3.31 11.56 12.41
CA MET A 25 2.77 12.77 13.00
C MET A 25 1.37 13.05 12.44
N PRO A 26 0.45 13.58 13.26
CA PRO A 26 -0.87 13.95 12.78
C PRO A 26 -0.83 15.20 11.91
N ASP A 27 -1.83 15.35 11.05
CA ASP A 27 -2.08 16.56 10.27
C ASP A 27 -2.49 17.76 11.15
N ALA A 28 -2.77 18.91 10.52
CA ALA A 28 -3.16 20.14 11.22
C ALA A 28 -4.48 20.02 12.00
N GLN A 29 -5.27 18.97 11.74
CA GLN A 29 -6.53 18.65 12.38
C GLN A 29 -6.37 17.59 13.48
N GLY A 30 -5.13 17.15 13.74
CA GLY A 30 -4.83 16.15 14.76
C GLY A 30 -5.11 14.71 14.31
N ARG A 31 -5.17 14.43 13.00
CA ARG A 31 -5.45 13.10 12.46
C ARG A 31 -4.24 12.45 11.80
N TYR A 32 -4.10 11.15 11.99
CA TYR A 32 -3.08 10.33 11.33
C TYR A 32 -3.64 9.77 10.03
N GLY A 33 -2.94 9.93 8.91
CA GLY A 33 -3.28 9.32 7.62
C GLY A 33 -2.71 7.91 7.49
N ALA A 34 -3.45 6.99 6.85
CA ALA A 34 -2.99 5.64 6.55
C ALA A 34 -3.18 5.29 5.07
N ALA A 35 -2.15 4.67 4.48
CA ALA A 35 -2.10 4.30 3.07
C ALA A 35 -1.53 2.88 2.87
N LEU A 36 -1.70 2.34 1.67
CA LEU A 36 -1.05 1.09 1.25
C LEU A 36 0.23 1.41 0.49
N LEU A 37 1.30 0.69 0.83
CA LEU A 37 2.59 0.73 0.14
C LEU A 37 2.80 -0.58 -0.62
N PHE A 38 2.82 -0.51 -1.94
CA PHE A 38 3.11 -1.65 -2.81
C PHE A 38 4.57 -1.61 -3.25
N VAL A 39 5.38 -2.56 -2.78
CA VAL A 39 6.78 -2.67 -3.16
C VAL A 39 6.90 -3.52 -4.43
N ARG A 40 7.43 -2.93 -5.50
CA ARG A 40 7.70 -3.58 -6.80
C ARG A 40 9.01 -4.35 -6.71
N TRP A 41 8.99 -5.61 -7.13
CA TRP A 41 10.18 -6.48 -7.15
C TRP A 41 10.79 -6.58 -8.54
N SER A 42 12.10 -6.90 -8.59
CA SER A 42 12.80 -7.30 -9.81
C SER A 42 12.13 -8.53 -10.44
N ASP A 43 12.39 -8.79 -11.72
CA ASP A 43 11.86 -10.00 -12.39
C ASP A 43 12.36 -11.30 -11.74
N ALA A 44 13.57 -11.25 -11.15
CA ALA A 44 14.13 -12.35 -10.36
C ALA A 44 13.50 -12.48 -8.95
N GLY A 45 12.74 -11.47 -8.50
CA GLY A 45 12.09 -11.45 -7.18
C GLY A 45 13.06 -11.26 -6.01
N ASP A 46 14.31 -10.87 -6.27
CA ASP A 46 15.41 -10.87 -5.31
C ASP A 46 15.67 -9.51 -4.65
N ARG A 47 15.18 -8.42 -5.24
CA ARG A 47 15.35 -7.06 -4.71
C ARG A 47 14.18 -6.14 -5.06
N PRO A 48 13.88 -5.14 -4.22
CA PRO A 48 12.94 -4.09 -4.56
C PRO A 48 13.53 -3.20 -5.67
N VAL A 49 12.70 -2.83 -6.65
CA VAL A 49 13.08 -1.95 -7.78
C VAL A 49 12.22 -0.69 -7.87
N GLY A 50 11.26 -0.52 -6.96
CA GLY A 50 10.39 0.65 -6.87
C GLY A 50 9.25 0.42 -5.89
N HIS A 51 8.38 1.41 -5.76
CA HIS A 51 7.14 1.27 -5.01
C HIS A 51 6.03 2.11 -5.64
N LEU A 52 4.80 1.74 -5.32
CA LEU A 52 3.60 2.53 -5.57
C LEU A 52 2.90 2.76 -4.24
N GLU A 53 2.31 3.92 -4.08
CA GLU A 53 1.55 4.29 -2.89
C GLU A 53 0.13 4.69 -3.28
N THR A 54 -0.83 4.38 -2.41
CA THR A 54 -2.18 4.93 -2.53
C THR A 54 -2.22 6.36 -1.99
N GLU A 55 -3.31 7.08 -2.25
CA GLU A 55 -3.68 8.15 -1.33
C GLU A 55 -3.96 7.60 0.08
N TYR A 56 -4.11 8.48 1.08
CA TYR A 56 -4.64 8.07 2.37
C TYR A 56 -6.04 7.48 2.20
N LEU A 57 -6.18 6.19 2.52
CA LEU A 57 -7.43 5.44 2.44
C LEU A 57 -8.26 5.60 3.71
N ALA A 58 -7.61 5.89 4.83
CA ALA A 58 -8.24 6.12 6.12
C ALA A 58 -7.44 7.15 6.92
N SER A 59 -8.08 7.73 7.93
CA SER A 59 -7.40 8.51 8.95
C SER A 59 -8.10 8.39 10.30
N GLY A 60 -7.36 8.55 11.40
CA GLY A 60 -7.84 8.34 12.77
C GLY A 60 -7.23 9.32 13.76
N ALA A 61 -7.77 9.39 14.97
CA ALA A 61 -7.19 10.22 16.03
C ALA A 61 -5.92 9.59 16.62
N THR A 62 -5.71 8.29 16.37
CA THR A 62 -4.47 7.57 16.69
C THR A 62 -3.96 6.81 15.46
N PRO A 63 -2.67 6.46 15.41
CA PRO A 63 -2.13 5.62 14.34
C PRO A 63 -2.87 4.28 14.21
N ALA A 64 -3.26 3.66 15.33
CA ALA A 64 -3.97 2.39 15.34
C ALA A 64 -5.38 2.51 14.73
N GLU A 65 -6.10 3.60 15.02
CA GLU A 65 -7.41 3.87 14.43
C GLU A 65 -7.32 4.11 12.93
N ALA A 66 -6.29 4.85 12.48
CA ALA A 66 -6.05 5.06 11.05
C ALA A 66 -5.74 3.74 10.32
N LEU A 67 -5.02 2.83 10.98
CA LEU A 67 -4.57 1.57 10.40
C LEU A 67 -5.66 0.49 10.36
N ALA A 68 -6.58 0.47 11.34
CA ALA A 68 -7.56 -0.59 11.49
C ALA A 68 -8.40 -0.88 10.22
N PRO A 69 -8.88 0.14 9.46
CA PRO A 69 -9.58 -0.10 8.20
C PRO A 69 -8.73 -0.80 7.14
N LEU A 70 -7.42 -0.47 7.05
CA LEU A 70 -6.52 -1.09 6.07
C LEU A 70 -6.26 -2.56 6.40
N LEU A 71 -6.18 -2.90 7.69
CA LEU A 71 -6.00 -4.29 8.14
C LEU A 71 -7.25 -5.16 7.94
N ALA A 72 -8.41 -4.54 7.75
CA ALA A 72 -9.66 -5.23 7.45
C ALA A 72 -9.87 -5.47 5.93
N LEU A 73 -9.01 -4.91 5.07
CA LEU A 73 -9.12 -5.08 3.63
C LEU A 73 -8.91 -6.53 3.22
N THR A 74 -9.75 -6.99 2.30
CA THR A 74 -9.61 -8.29 1.67
C THR A 74 -8.49 -8.27 0.63
N VAL A 75 -7.96 -9.45 0.29
CA VAL A 75 -6.98 -9.62 -0.81
C VAL A 75 -7.52 -9.06 -2.13
N HIS A 76 -8.82 -9.15 -2.37
CA HIS A 76 -9.45 -8.58 -3.58
C HIS A 76 -9.38 -7.05 -3.60
N GLU A 77 -9.70 -6.39 -2.49
CA GLU A 77 -9.61 -4.93 -2.38
C GLU A 77 -8.16 -4.44 -2.50
N LEU A 78 -7.21 -5.14 -1.86
CA LEU A 78 -5.78 -4.85 -2.01
C LEU A 78 -5.35 -4.90 -3.47
N LYS A 79 -5.81 -5.91 -4.22
CA LYS A 79 -5.53 -6.03 -5.66
C LYS A 79 -6.13 -4.88 -6.47
N GLN A 80 -7.36 -4.45 -6.16
CA GLN A 80 -8.00 -3.31 -6.83
C GLN A 80 -7.26 -1.99 -6.55
N HIS A 81 -6.69 -1.82 -5.36
CA HIS A 81 -5.84 -0.66 -5.05
C HIS A 81 -4.54 -0.69 -5.85
N LEU A 82 -3.85 -1.84 -5.91
CA LEU A 82 -2.64 -2.01 -6.72
C LEU A 82 -2.88 -1.65 -8.20
N ASP A 83 -3.95 -2.17 -8.80
CA ASP A 83 -4.25 -1.95 -10.21
C ASP A 83 -4.50 -0.46 -10.51
N ARG A 84 -5.23 0.23 -9.63
CA ARG A 84 -5.44 1.67 -9.74
C ARG A 84 -4.13 2.45 -9.63
N CYS A 85 -3.22 2.06 -8.74
CA CYS A 85 -1.91 2.71 -8.64
C CYS A 85 -1.08 2.54 -9.93
N ILE A 86 -1.07 1.32 -10.51
CA ILE A 86 -0.37 1.05 -11.78
C ILE A 86 -0.97 1.89 -12.92
N GLU A 87 -2.29 1.99 -12.99
CA GLU A 87 -2.97 2.80 -14.01
C GLU A 87 -2.66 4.29 -13.88
N ARG A 88 -2.51 4.80 -12.66
CA ARG A 88 -2.12 6.20 -12.41
C ARG A 88 -0.67 6.46 -12.82
N GLU A 89 0.26 5.60 -12.42
CA GLU A 89 1.68 5.73 -12.78
C GLU A 89 1.88 5.75 -14.31
N ARG A 90 1.14 4.92 -15.06
CA ARG A 90 1.19 4.90 -16.54
C ARG A 90 0.69 6.17 -17.22
N ARG A 91 -0.10 7.00 -16.51
CA ARG A 91 -0.67 8.24 -17.04
C ARG A 91 0.14 9.48 -16.68
N ALA A 92 1.10 9.35 -15.75
CA ALA A 92 2.01 10.41 -15.34
C ALA A 92 3.19 10.53 -16.30
#